data_AF-A0A210PUP5-F1
#
_entry.id   AF-A0A210PUP5-F1
#
_cell.length_a   1.000
_cell.length_b   1.000
_cell.length_c   1.000
_cell.angle_alpha   90.00
_cell.angle_beta   90.00
_cell.angle_gamma   90.00
#
_symmetry.space_group_name_H-M   'P 1'
#
loop_
_entity.id
_entity.type
_entity.pdbx_description
1 polymer ?
#
loop_
_entity_poly.entity_id
_entity_poly.type
_entity_poly.pdbx_seq_one_letter_code
_entity_poly.pdbx_strand_id
1 'polypeptide(L)'
;MKGTGCVMFIMKGTGCLMLIMNGDGCVMFIMNGAGCVMFIMKSTGCVMFIMKGAGCVMFIMKGTGCVMFIMKGTGCVMFIMKGTGCVMFIMKGTGCVMFIMKGTGCVMFIMKGTGCVLFIINGTGCVMS
;
A
#
# COMPACT_ATOMS: atom_id res chain seq x y z
N MET A 1 -10.54 -1.07 13.41
CA MET A 1 -12.01 -0.87 13.29
C MET A 1 -12.66 -2.20 12.92
N LYS A 2 -13.84 -2.50 13.51
CA LYS A 2 -14.68 -3.65 13.16
C LYS A 2 -15.99 -3.11 12.58
N GLY A 3 -16.37 -3.54 11.37
CA GLY A 3 -17.63 -3.14 10.74
C GLY A 3 -17.47 -2.70 9.29
N THR A 4 -18.60 -2.50 8.62
CA THR A 4 -18.67 -1.97 7.26
C THR A 4 -18.53 -0.45 7.28
N GLY A 5 -17.60 0.12 6.49
CA GLY A 5 -17.49 1.58 6.44
C GLY A 5 -16.31 2.15 5.66
N CYS A 6 -16.38 3.46 5.39
CA CYS A 6 -15.31 4.23 4.76
C CYS A 6 -14.62 5.10 5.81
N VAL A 7 -13.28 5.09 5.83
CA VAL A 7 -12.49 5.85 6.80
C VAL A 7 -11.46 6.69 6.06
N MET A 8 -11.33 7.96 6.46
CA MET A 8 -10.32 8.88 5.95
C MET A 8 -9.40 9.34 7.07
N PHE A 9 -8.09 9.32 6.81
CA PHE A 9 -7.06 9.84 7.70
C PHE A 9 -6.17 10.82 6.95
N ILE A 10 -5.88 11.96 7.58
CA ILE A 10 -4.97 12.98 7.06
C ILE A 10 -3.96 13.34 8.14
N MET A 11 -2.69 13.13 7.85
CA MET A 11 -1.57 13.44 8.74
C MET A 11 -0.65 14.47 8.08
N LYS A 12 -0.21 15.46 8.87
CA LYS A 12 0.79 16.45 8.46
C LYS A 12 1.92 16.50 9.49
N GLY A 13 3.17 16.61 9.02
CA GLY A 13 4.34 16.70 9.88
C GLY A 13 5.07 15.37 10.05
N THR A 14 5.70 15.17 11.20
CA THR A 14 6.43 13.95 11.50
C THR A 14 5.62 13.00 12.36
N GLY A 15 5.68 11.69 12.09
CA GLY A 15 5.00 10.73 12.95
C GLY A 15 4.99 9.28 12.49
N CYS A 16 4.59 8.43 13.42
CA CYS A 16 4.35 7.01 13.17
C CYS A 16 2.86 6.72 13.32
N LEU A 17 2.32 5.89 12.43
CA LEU A 17 0.91 5.54 12.47
C LEU A 17 0.74 4.05 12.20
N MET A 18 -0.08 3.41 13.04
CA MET A 18 -0.50 2.03 12.88
C MET A 18 -2.01 1.98 12.76
N LEU A 19 -2.51 1.36 11.69
CA LEU A 19 -3.94 1.14 11.48
C LEU A 19 -4.21 -0.34 11.23
N ILE A 20 -5.19 -0.85 11.97
CA ILE A 20 -5.66 -2.24 11.86
C ILE A 20 -7.17 -2.22 11.62
N MET A 21 -7.61 -2.82 10.51
CA MET A 21 -9.02 -2.98 10.20
C MET A 21 -9.39 -4.43 9.92
N ASN A 22 -10.53 -4.83 10.47
CA ASN A 22 -11.18 -6.11 10.21
C ASN A 22 -12.63 -5.81 9.77
N GLY A 23 -13.06 -6.41 8.66
CA GLY A 23 -14.37 -6.12 8.06
C GLY A 23 -14.27 -5.31 6.78
N ASP A 24 -15.39 -5.23 6.06
CA ASP A 24 -15.40 -4.72 4.70
C ASP A 24 -15.37 -3.20 4.67
N GLY A 25 -14.61 -2.60 3.76
CA GLY A 25 -14.59 -1.15 3.72
C GLY A 25 -13.57 -0.51 2.81
N CYS A 26 -13.64 0.82 2.79
CA CYS A 26 -12.72 1.67 2.04
C CYS A 26 -11.85 2.48 3.00
N VAL A 27 -10.56 2.55 2.72
CA VAL A 27 -9.63 3.41 3.45
C VAL A 27 -9.03 4.42 2.50
N MET A 28 -9.06 5.68 2.89
CA MET A 28 -8.20 6.70 2.33
C MET A 28 -7.22 7.22 3.38
N PHE A 29 -5.94 7.14 3.09
CA PHE A 29 -4.90 7.67 3.96
C PHE A 29 -4.02 8.66 3.20
N ILE A 30 -3.85 9.85 3.77
CA ILE A 30 -3.01 10.91 3.21
C ILE A 30 -1.99 11.34 4.27
N MET A 31 -0.70 11.25 3.94
CA MET A 31 0.39 11.80 4.76
C MET A 31 1.19 12.83 3.98
N ASN A 32 1.49 13.94 4.63
CA ASN A 32 2.42 14.95 4.13
C ASN A 32 3.48 15.27 5.18
N GLY A 33 4.72 14.82 4.98
CA GLY A 33 5.82 15.02 5.91
C GLY A 33 6.73 13.80 5.99
N ALA A 34 7.28 13.51 7.17
CA ALA A 34 8.18 12.38 7.36
C ALA A 34 7.61 11.33 8.32
N GLY A 35 7.59 10.05 7.96
CA GLY A 35 6.98 9.09 8.86
C GLY A 35 7.03 7.62 8.48
N CYS A 36 6.62 6.80 9.45
CA CYS A 36 6.47 5.37 9.29
C CYS A 36 4.99 4.99 9.40
N VAL A 37 4.46 4.30 8.39
CA VAL A 37 3.08 3.82 8.41
C VAL A 37 3.03 2.32 8.32
N MET A 38 2.32 1.70 9.26
CA MET A 38 1.95 0.30 9.19
C MET A 38 0.43 0.18 9.03
N PHE A 39 0.01 -0.54 8.00
CA PHE A 39 -1.39 -0.76 7.73
C PHE A 39 -1.68 -2.26 7.61
N ILE A 40 -2.66 -2.74 8.35
CA ILE A 40 -3.09 -4.14 8.33
C ILE A 40 -4.60 -4.20 8.04
N MET A 41 -4.94 -4.83 6.92
CA MET A 41 -6.31 -5.08 6.48
C MET A 41 -6.60 -6.58 6.48
N LYS A 42 -7.73 -6.98 7.08
CA LYS A 42 -8.25 -8.35 7.04
C LYS A 42 -9.73 -8.36 6.62
N SER A 43 -10.02 -8.25 5.33
CA SER A 43 -11.37 -8.42 4.76
C SER A 43 -11.39 -8.20 3.25
N THR A 44 -12.59 -8.06 2.68
CA THR A 44 -12.81 -7.42 1.39
C THR A 44 -12.64 -5.89 1.50
N GLY A 45 -12.02 -5.22 0.52
CA GLY A 45 -11.99 -3.75 0.57
C GLY A 45 -11.08 -3.03 -0.42
N CYS A 46 -11.21 -1.71 -0.43
CA CYS A 46 -10.42 -0.82 -1.27
C CYS A 46 -9.55 0.08 -0.40
N VAL A 47 -8.26 0.19 -0.72
CA VAL A 47 -7.35 1.10 -0.02
C VAL A 47 -6.72 2.06 -1.00
N MET A 48 -6.78 3.35 -0.68
CA MET A 48 -5.99 4.38 -1.30
C MET A 48 -5.04 4.97 -0.28
N PHE A 49 -3.74 4.94 -0.60
CA PHE A 49 -2.70 5.52 0.23
C PHE A 49 -1.91 6.54 -0.58
N ILE A 50 -1.77 7.75 -0.04
CA ILE A 50 -1.01 8.83 -0.64
C ILE A 50 -0.02 9.34 0.40
N MET A 51 1.27 9.30 0.09
CA MET A 51 2.30 9.94 0.89
C MET A 51 3.11 10.92 0.04
N LYS A 52 3.34 12.09 0.64
CA LYS A 52 4.24 13.12 0.15
C LYS A 52 5.31 13.38 1.21
N GLY A 53 6.58 13.28 0.83
CA GLY A 53 7.71 13.50 1.74
C GLY A 53 8.58 12.25 1.89
N ALA A 54 9.08 12.01 3.11
CA ALA A 54 10.04 10.95 3.39
C ALA A 54 9.39 9.85 4.25
N GLY A 55 9.54 8.57 3.93
CA GLY A 55 8.96 7.58 4.83
C GLY A 55 9.09 6.12 4.49
N CYS A 56 8.71 5.31 5.48
CA CYS A 56 8.62 3.86 5.36
C CYS A 56 7.16 3.43 5.46
N VAL A 57 6.68 2.64 4.50
CA VAL A 57 5.33 2.09 4.55
C VAL A 57 5.38 0.58 4.52
N MET A 58 4.70 -0.04 5.48
CA MET A 58 4.39 -1.46 5.46
C MET A 58 2.88 -1.64 5.33
N PHE A 59 2.46 -2.31 4.28
CA PHE A 59 1.06 -2.60 4.02
C PHE A 59 0.84 -4.11 3.94
N ILE A 60 -0.08 -4.62 4.75
CA ILE A 60 -0.45 -6.03 4.79
C ILE A 60 -1.94 -6.15 4.55
N MET A 61 -2.31 -6.86 3.48
CA MET A 61 -3.70 -7.20 3.18
C MET A 61 -3.89 -8.72 3.18
N LYS A 62 -4.95 -9.15 3.86
CA LYS A 62 -5.47 -10.52 3.81
C LYS A 62 -6.93 -10.48 3.38
N GLY A 63 -7.27 -11.13 2.27
CA GLY A 63 -8.62 -11.18 1.72
C GLY A 63 -8.68 -10.74 0.26
N THR A 64 -9.82 -10.18 -0.13
CA THR A 64 -10.06 -9.64 -1.48
C THR A 64 -9.90 -8.12 -1.50
N GLY A 65 -9.27 -7.54 -2.52
CA GLY A 65 -9.25 -6.08 -2.55
C GLY A 65 -8.46 -5.41 -3.64
N CYS A 66 -8.69 -4.10 -3.74
CA CYS A 66 -7.95 -3.22 -4.63
C CYS A 66 -7.12 -2.25 -3.80
N VAL A 67 -5.83 -2.12 -4.10
CA VAL A 67 -4.96 -1.15 -3.45
C VAL A 67 -4.33 -0.22 -4.45
N MET A 68 -4.51 1.07 -4.24
CA MET A 68 -3.78 2.12 -4.93
C MET A 68 -2.83 2.79 -3.95
N PHE A 69 -1.57 2.84 -4.34
CA PHE A 69 -0.53 3.41 -3.51
C PHE A 69 0.29 4.43 -4.30
N ILE A 70 0.38 5.64 -3.78
CA ILE A 70 1.06 6.77 -4.42
C ILE A 70 2.09 7.35 -3.45
N MET A 71 3.36 7.33 -3.84
CA MET A 71 4.45 8.01 -3.14
C MET A 71 5.01 9.13 -3.99
N LYS A 72 5.23 10.29 -3.36
CA LYS A 72 6.04 11.37 -3.89
C LYS A 72 7.12 11.76 -2.88
N GLY A 73 8.38 11.52 -3.20
CA GLY A 73 9.51 11.85 -2.33
C GLY A 73 10.47 10.68 -2.14
N THR A 74 10.97 10.51 -0.92
CA THR A 74 11.96 9.48 -0.60
C THR A 74 11.36 8.39 0.29
N GLY A 75 11.62 7.11 0.02
CA GLY A 75 11.07 6.10 0.94
C GLY A 75 11.23 4.64 0.58
N CYS A 76 10.85 3.80 1.54
CA CYS A 76 10.81 2.35 1.40
C CYS A 76 9.38 1.87 1.56
N VAL A 77 8.94 0.99 0.65
CA VAL A 77 7.60 0.42 0.72
C VAL A 77 7.66 -1.09 0.66
N MET A 78 7.07 -1.72 1.66
CA MET A 78 6.83 -3.15 1.68
C MET A 78 5.33 -3.40 1.60
N PHE A 79 4.93 -4.17 0.60
CA PHE A 79 3.55 -4.54 0.38
C PHE A 79 3.41 -6.06 0.39
N ILE A 80 2.51 -6.57 1.21
CA ILE A 80 2.22 -7.99 1.33
C ILE A 80 0.72 -8.21 1.14
N MET A 81 0.36 -8.96 0.10
CA MET A 81 -1.01 -9.39 -0.14
C MET A 81 -1.12 -10.90 -0.05
N LYS A 82 -2.14 -11.37 0.69
CA LYS A 82 -2.57 -12.77 0.72
C LYS A 82 -4.04 -12.84 0.34
N GLY A 83 -4.36 -13.47 -0.79
CA GLY A 83 -5.71 -13.59 -1.31
C GLY A 83 -5.83 -13.10 -2.74
N THR A 84 -6.91 -12.41 -3.05
CA THR A 84 -7.32 -12.03 -4.41
C THR A 84 -7.30 -10.51 -4.58
N GLY A 85 -6.63 -9.95 -5.58
CA GLY A 85 -6.67 -8.49 -5.70
C GLY A 85 -5.88 -7.84 -6.81
N CYS A 86 -6.10 -6.53 -6.92
CA CYS A 86 -5.37 -5.67 -7.85
C CYS A 86 -4.59 -4.63 -7.08
N VAL A 87 -3.31 -4.45 -7.43
CA VAL A 87 -2.46 -3.44 -6.80
C VAL A 87 -1.90 -2.52 -7.86
N MET A 88 -2.11 -1.22 -7.68
CA MET A 88 -1.48 -0.17 -8.46
C MET A 88 -0.52 0.60 -7.56
N PHE A 89 0.73 0.68 -7.99
CA PHE A 89 1.77 1.39 -7.27
C PHE A 89 2.39 2.46 -8.16
N ILE A 90 2.43 3.69 -7.67
CA ILE A 90 3.03 4.82 -8.36
C ILE A 90 4.04 5.46 -7.42
N MET A 91 5.31 5.47 -7.83
CA MET A 91 6.34 6.26 -7.14
C MET A 91 6.85 7.37 -8.02
N LYS A 92 7.04 8.54 -7.40
CA LYS A 92 7.83 9.64 -7.95
C LYS A 92 8.89 10.05 -6.94
N GLY A 93 10.17 9.87 -7.26
CA GLY A 93 11.28 10.22 -6.38
C GLY A 93 12.27 9.07 -6.18
N THR A 94 12.81 8.93 -4.98
CA THR A 94 13.84 7.91 -4.68
C THR A 94 13.34 6.86 -3.71
N GLY A 95 13.61 5.58 -3.95
CA GLY A 95 13.14 4.57 -3.00
C GLY A 95 13.26 3.12 -3.38
N CYS A 96 12.87 2.26 -2.44
CA CYS A 96 12.83 0.81 -2.61
C CYS A 96 11.41 0.30 -2.45
N VAL A 97 11.00 -0.61 -3.34
CA VAL A 97 9.68 -1.25 -3.26
C VAL A 97 9.86 -2.75 -3.25
N MET A 98 9.32 -3.39 -2.22
CA MET A 98 9.20 -4.83 -2.13
C MET A 98 7.72 -5.20 -2.15
N PHE A 99 7.36 -6.04 -3.10
CA PHE A 99 6.01 -6.52 -3.26
C PHE A 99 5.96 -8.04 -3.16
N ILE A 100 5.12 -8.55 -2.27
CA ILE A 100 4.91 -9.97 -2.04
C ILE A 100 3.42 -10.28 -2.22
N MET A 101 3.10 -11.14 -3.17
CA MET A 101 1.74 -11.65 -3.37
C MET A 101 1.70 -13.16 -3.17
N LYS A 102 0.72 -13.62 -2.39
CA LYS A 102 0.32 -15.03 -2.30
C LYS A 102 -1.16 -15.15 -2.66
N GLY A 103 -1.47 -15.74 -3.80
CA GLY A 103 -2.85 -15.89 -4.28
C GLY A 103 -3.02 -15.40 -5.73
N THR A 104 -4.15 -14.77 -6.01
CA THR A 104 -4.57 -14.43 -7.39
C THR A 104 -4.58 -12.92 -7.57
N GLY A 105 -3.94 -12.35 -8.59
CA GLY A 105 -4.02 -10.90 -8.73
C GLY A 105 -3.18 -10.24 -9.80
N CYS A 106 -3.42 -8.95 -10.01
CA CYS A 106 -2.67 -8.13 -10.94
C CYS A 106 -1.90 -7.04 -10.19
N VAL A 107 -0.67 -6.79 -10.62
CA VAL A 107 0.18 -5.73 -10.09
C VAL A 107 0.55 -4.82 -11.24
N MET A 108 0.17 -3.55 -11.12
CA MET A 108 0.65 -2.48 -11.99
C MET A 108 1.58 -1.59 -11.18
N PHE A 109 2.72 -1.26 -11.78
CA PHE A 109 3.76 -0.52 -11.11
C PHE A 109 4.29 0.57 -12.04
N ILE A 110 4.49 1.78 -11.52
CA ILE A 110 5.02 2.91 -12.30
C ILE A 110 6.06 3.62 -11.43
N MET A 111 7.30 3.70 -11.91
CA MET A 111 8.38 4.46 -11.28
C MET A 111 8.80 5.64 -12.14
N LYS A 112 8.88 6.81 -11.51
CA LYS A 112 9.60 7.96 -12.05
C LYS A 112 10.63 8.43 -11.03
N GLY A 113 11.89 8.07 -11.25
CA GLY A 113 13.02 8.44 -10.39
C GLY A 113 13.99 7.28 -10.21
N THR A 114 14.71 7.25 -9.09
CA THR A 114 15.77 6.25 -8.85
C THR A 114 15.33 5.27 -7.76
N GLY A 115 15.55 3.97 -7.97
CA GLY A 115 15.10 3.00 -6.99
C GLY A 115 15.19 1.56 -7.41
N CYS A 116 14.94 0.69 -6.44
CA CYS A 116 14.93 -0.75 -6.62
C CYS A 116 13.52 -1.30 -6.42
N VAL A 117 13.16 -2.30 -7.22
CA VAL A 117 11.83 -2.91 -7.20
C VAL A 117 11.99 -4.40 -7.23
N LEU A 118 11.36 -5.08 -6.28
CA LEU A 118 11.41 -6.52 -6.15
C LEU A 118 10.01 -7.08 -6.01
N PHE A 119 9.67 -8.05 -6.86
CA PHE A 119 8.41 -8.77 -6.84
C PHE A 119 8.63 -10.23 -6.47
N ILE A 120 7.85 -10.72 -5.51
CA ILE A 120 7.75 -12.15 -5.17
C ILE A 120 6.29 -12.53 -5.31
N ILE A 121 5.98 -13.38 -6.28
CA ILE A 121 4.61 -13.82 -6.55
C ILE A 121 4.55 -15.33 -6.43
N ASN A 122 3.64 -15.80 -5.58
CA ASN A 122 3.33 -17.21 -5.43
C ASN A 122 1.82 -17.40 -5.62
N GLY A 123 1.44 -17.85 -6.80
CA GLY A 123 0.05 -17.98 -7.24
C GLY A 123 -0.11 -17.53 -8.68
N THR A 124 -1.32 -17.14 -9.07
CA THR A 124 -1.64 -16.75 -10.44
C THR A 124 -1.77 -15.24 -10.55
N GLY A 125 -1.01 -14.62 -11.43
CA GLY A 125 -1.08 -13.17 -11.54
C GLY A 125 -0.25 -12.57 -12.65
N CYS A 126 -0.57 -11.31 -12.95
CA CYS A 126 0.11 -10.52 -13.96
C CYS A 126 0.90 -9.41 -13.28
N VAL A 127 2.14 -9.18 -13.74
CA VAL A 127 2.93 -8.00 -13.36
C VAL A 127 3.10 -7.13 -14.59
N MET A 128 2.74 -5.86 -14.44
CA MET A 128 2.92 -4.83 -15.44
C MET A 128 3.68 -3.68 -14.80
N SER A 129 4.73 -3.21 -15.46
CA SER A 129 5.65 -2.16 -15.00
C SER A 129 5.72 -1.00 -15.98
#